data_AF-A0A2E4Y818-F1
#
_entry.id   AF-A0A2E4Y818-F1
#
_cell.length_a   1.000
_cell.length_b   1.000
_cell.length_c   1.000
_cell.angle_alpha   90.00
_cell.angle_beta   90.00
_cell.angle_gamma   90.00
#
_symmetry.space_group_name_H-M   'P 1'
#
loop_
_entity.id
_entity.type
_entity.pdbx_description
1 polymer ?
#
loop_
_entity_poly.entity_id
_entity_poly.type
_entity_poly.pdbx_seq_one_letter_code
_entity_poly.pdbx_strand_id
1 'polypeptide(L)'
;MAMKDVKLVLDKAHKDDQFRNLLLSDPDEALKEFALSDREREKFRGIGQEQLMAFKSQLDKRFSKDGSSGSDDDWWVESVTD
;
A
#
# COMPACT_ATOMS: atom_id res chain seq x y z
N MET A 1 -3.87 3.73 11.79
CA MET A 1 -2.40 3.89 11.92
C MET A 1 -1.68 3.18 10.77
N ALA A 2 -2.32 2.17 10.16
CA ALA A 2 -1.79 1.33 9.11
C ALA A 2 -1.65 2.04 7.74
N MET A 3 -2.50 3.02 7.42
CA MET A 3 -2.36 3.77 6.16
C MET A 3 -1.01 4.47 5.98
N LYS A 4 -0.34 4.85 7.08
CA LYS A 4 1.00 5.47 7.00
C LYS A 4 2.02 4.47 6.48
N ASP A 5 1.98 3.23 6.98
CA ASP A 5 2.83 2.12 6.51
C ASP A 5 2.52 1.77 5.05
N VAL A 6 1.23 1.65 4.68
CA VAL A 6 0.83 1.39 3.28
C VAL A 6 1.37 2.46 2.34
N LYS A 7 1.25 3.73 2.73
CA LYS A 7 1.81 4.85 1.97
C LYS A 7 3.33 4.72 1.82
N LEU A 8 4.03 4.35 2.89
CA LEU A 8 5.48 4.17 2.87
C LEU A 8 5.89 3.03 1.94
N VAL A 9 5.20 1.89 1.99
CA VAL A 9 5.42 0.75 1.10
C VAL A 9 5.21 1.16 -0.35
N LEU A 10 4.08 1.80 -0.67
CA LEU A 10 3.76 2.25 -2.04
C LEU A 10 4.75 3.29 -2.55
N ASP A 11 5.16 4.23 -1.70
CA ASP A 11 6.15 5.25 -2.07
C ASP A 11 7.54 4.63 -2.27
N LYS A 12 7.92 3.66 -1.42
CA LYS A 12 9.18 2.91 -1.55
C LYS A 12 9.17 2.06 -2.81
N ALA A 13 8.11 1.32 -3.10
CA ALA A 13 7.95 0.53 -4.33
C ALA A 13 7.96 1.39 -5.61
N HIS A 14 7.67 2.68 -5.50
CA HIS A 14 7.72 3.60 -6.64
C HIS A 14 9.11 4.22 -6.84
N LYS A 15 9.85 4.43 -5.75
CA LYS A 15 11.18 5.06 -5.76
C LYS A 15 12.33 4.05 -5.85
N ASP A 16 12.09 2.82 -5.41
CA ASP A 16 13.08 1.77 -5.25
C ASP A 16 12.63 0.54 -6.06
N ASP A 17 13.22 0.36 -7.24
CA ASP A 17 12.94 -0.78 -8.11
C ASP A 17 13.33 -2.11 -7.46
N GLN A 18 14.34 -2.15 -6.59
CA GLN A 18 14.71 -3.39 -5.89
C GLN A 18 13.61 -3.79 -4.89
N PHE A 19 13.12 -2.83 -4.12
CA PHE A 19 11.99 -3.05 -3.23
C PHE A 19 10.72 -3.42 -4.00
N ARG A 20 10.46 -2.79 -5.17
CA ARG A 20 9.34 -3.20 -6.03
C ARG A 20 9.46 -4.64 -6.48
N ASN A 21 10.65 -5.04 -6.92
CA ASN A 21 10.89 -6.39 -7.41
C ASN A 21 10.78 -7.42 -6.27
N LEU A 22 11.24 -7.05 -5.07
CA LEU A 22 11.04 -7.84 -3.86
C LEU A 22 9.56 -7.92 -3.49
N LEU A 23 8.81 -6.82 -3.52
CA LEU A 23 7.38 -6.81 -3.22
C LEU A 23 6.57 -7.68 -4.19
N LEU A 24 6.97 -7.73 -5.47
CA LEU A 24 6.32 -8.55 -6.49
C LEU A 24 6.75 -10.03 -6.44
N SER A 25 7.96 -10.32 -5.98
CA SER A 25 8.48 -11.70 -5.91
C SER A 25 8.22 -12.36 -4.56
N ASP A 26 8.44 -11.62 -3.48
CA ASP A 26 8.29 -12.00 -2.08
C ASP A 26 7.71 -10.83 -1.24
N PRO A 27 6.40 -10.58 -1.35
CA PRO A 27 5.72 -9.50 -0.64
C PRO A 27 5.84 -9.65 0.89
N ASP A 28 5.89 -10.86 1.44
CA ASP A 28 6.00 -11.03 2.90
C ASP A 28 7.31 -10.52 3.44
N GLU A 29 8.42 -10.84 2.76
CA GLU A 29 9.74 -10.34 3.14
C GLU A 29 9.82 -8.82 2.96
N ALA A 30 9.26 -8.27 1.87
CA ALA A 30 9.21 -6.83 1.65
C ALA A 30 8.40 -6.08 2.73
N LEU A 31 7.32 -6.70 3.22
CA LEU A 31 6.39 -6.08 4.16
C LEU A 31 6.73 -6.35 5.62
N LYS A 32 7.71 -7.21 5.92
CA LYS A 32 8.07 -7.59 7.30
C LYS A 32 8.49 -6.40 8.16
N GLU A 33 9.10 -5.40 7.54
CA GLU A 33 9.59 -4.19 8.19
C GLU A 33 8.46 -3.18 8.49
N PHE A 34 7.26 -3.42 7.95
CA PHE A 34 6.11 -2.55 8.05
C PHE A 34 5.04 -3.12 8.99
N ALA A 35 4.39 -2.25 9.74
CA ALA A 35 3.34 -2.64 10.68
C ALA A 35 1.98 -2.82 9.98
N LEU A 36 1.96 -3.63 8.92
CA LEU A 36 0.76 -3.97 8.16
C LEU A 36 0.02 -5.16 8.77
N SER A 37 -1.31 -5.08 8.78
CA SER A 37 -2.21 -6.17 9.16
C SER A 37 -2.21 -7.30 8.13
N ASP A 38 -2.67 -8.49 8.51
CA ASP A 38 -2.75 -9.65 7.60
C ASP A 38 -3.56 -9.36 6.33
N ARG A 39 -4.68 -8.62 6.45
CA ARG A 39 -5.49 -8.18 5.31
C ARG A 39 -4.70 -7.36 4.30
N GLU A 40 -3.89 -6.45 4.81
CA GLU A 40 -3.08 -5.53 4.02
C GLU A 40 -1.97 -6.28 3.27
N ARG A 41 -1.30 -7.21 3.95
CA ARG A 41 -0.30 -8.10 3.35
C ARG A 41 -0.91 -8.97 2.26
N GLU A 42 -2.12 -9.48 2.49
CA GLU A 42 -2.86 -10.25 1.49
C GLU A 42 -3.17 -9.41 0.24
N LYS A 43 -3.52 -8.13 0.40
CA LYS A 43 -3.70 -7.23 -0.75
C LYS A 43 -2.42 -6.98 -1.50
N PHE A 44 -1.30 -6.77 -0.80
CA PHE A 44 0.00 -6.63 -1.44
C PHE A 44 0.42 -7.89 -2.22
N ARG A 45 0.05 -9.09 -1.75
CA ARG A 45 0.25 -10.35 -2.50
C ARG A 45 -0.58 -10.43 -3.78
N GLY A 46 -1.74 -9.76 -3.83
CA GLY A 46 -2.66 -9.79 -4.98
C GLY A 46 -2.48 -8.65 -5.99
N ILE A 47 -1.76 -7.58 -5.64
CA ILE A 47 -1.59 -6.40 -6.51
C ILE A 47 -0.37 -6.53 -7.42
N GLY A 48 -0.63 -6.30 -8.71
CA GLY A 48 0.42 -6.16 -9.72
C GLY A 48 1.04 -4.76 -9.75
N GLN A 49 2.06 -4.59 -10.58
CA GLN A 49 2.75 -3.31 -10.78
C GLN A 49 1.81 -2.16 -11.18
N GLU A 50 0.87 -2.40 -12.09
CA GLU A 50 -0.09 -1.38 -12.54
C GLU A 50 -0.99 -0.91 -11.39
N GLN A 51 -1.44 -1.86 -10.57
CA GLN A 51 -2.25 -1.60 -9.39
C GLN A 51 -1.48 -0.77 -8.36
N LEU A 52 -0.21 -1.11 -8.06
CA LEU A 52 0.63 -0.33 -7.14
C LEU A 52 0.72 1.16 -7.54
N MET A 53 0.89 1.45 -8.84
CA MET A 53 0.95 2.82 -9.35
C MET A 53 -0.40 3.54 -9.22
N ALA A 54 -1.49 2.85 -9.59
CA ALA A 54 -2.84 3.39 -9.46
C ALA A 54 -3.18 3.71 -7.98
N PHE A 55 -2.85 2.80 -7.06
CA PHE A 55 -3.09 2.99 -5.63
C PHE A 55 -2.28 4.13 -5.04
N LYS A 56 -1.00 4.28 -5.39
CA LYS A 56 -0.22 5.44 -4.94
C LYS A 56 -0.87 6.75 -5.35
N SER A 57 -1.38 6.86 -6.58
CA SER A 57 -2.04 8.07 -7.05
C SER A 57 -3.35 8.35 -6.32
N GLN A 58 -4.17 7.33 -6.07
CA GLN A 58 -5.42 7.46 -5.31
C GLN A 58 -5.16 7.82 -3.84
N LEU A 59 -4.17 7.18 -3.24
CA LEU A 59 -3.80 7.38 -1.85
C LEU A 59 -3.23 8.79 -1.64
N ASP A 60 -2.36 9.25 -2.53
CA ASP A 60 -1.83 10.63 -2.48
C ASP A 60 -2.95 11.68 -2.59
N LYS A 61 -3.91 11.48 -3.50
CA LYS A 61 -5.11 12.34 -3.60
C LYS A 61 -5.94 12.37 -2.32
N ARG A 62 -6.14 11.23 -1.67
CA ARG A 62 -6.87 11.12 -0.40
C ARG A 62 -6.13 11.83 0.73
N PHE A 63 -4.83 11.56 0.88
CA PHE A 63 -3.99 12.19 1.90
C PHE A 63 -3.83 13.71 1.71
N SER A 64 -3.76 14.20 0.47
CA SER A 64 -3.68 15.64 0.20
C SER A 64 -5.01 16.36 0.37
N LYS A 65 -6.14 15.68 0.18
CA LYS A 65 -7.47 16.28 0.25
C LYS A 65 -8.08 16.25 1.65
N ASP A 66 -7.63 15.34 2.50
CA ASP A 66 -8.27 15.07 3.77
C ASP A 66 -7.28 15.16 4.94
N GLY A 67 -7.19 16.35 5.52
CA GLY A 67 -6.64 16.56 6.87
C GLY A 67 -7.64 16.19 7.97
N SER A 68 -8.67 15.38 7.68
CA SER A 68 -9.75 15.08 8.60
C SER A 68 -9.62 13.67 9.15
N SER A 69 -9.10 13.65 10.38
CA SER A 69 -9.22 12.55 11.33
C SER A 69 -10.60 11.88 11.29
N GLY A 70 -10.71 10.68 10.71
CA GLY A 70 -11.99 9.96 10.64
C GLY A 70 -11.88 8.51 10.16
N SER A 71 -11.40 7.62 11.03
CA SER A 71 -11.83 6.22 11.20
C SER A 71 -11.99 5.27 9.99
N ASP A 72 -11.33 5.49 8.85
CA ASP A 72 -11.48 4.67 7.63
C ASP A 72 -10.16 3.97 7.22
N ASP A 73 -9.44 3.35 8.15
CA ASP A 73 -8.09 2.77 7.91
C ASP A 73 -8.09 1.63 6.86
N ASP A 74 -9.26 1.07 6.48
CA ASP A 74 -9.43 -0.10 5.59
C ASP A 74 -9.87 0.23 4.13
N TRP A 75 -10.20 1.48 3.77
CA TRP A 75 -10.76 1.80 2.43
C TRP A 75 -9.90 1.29 1.25
N TRP A 76 -8.58 1.25 1.43
CA TRP A 76 -7.67 0.82 0.39
C TRP A 76 -7.72 -0.70 0.18
N VAL A 77 -7.98 -1.47 1.24
CA VAL A 77 -8.15 -2.93 1.20
C VAL A 77 -9.38 -3.28 0.38
N GLU A 78 -10.47 -2.55 0.59
CA GLU A 78 -11.69 -2.68 -0.21
C GLU A 78 -11.46 -2.29 -1.67
N SER A 79 -10.73 -1.20 -1.91
CA SER A 79 -10.44 -0.70 -3.27
C SER A 79 -9.57 -1.63 -4.13
N VAL A 80 -8.85 -2.59 -3.54
CA VAL A 80 -8.05 -3.61 -4.26
C VAL A 80 -8.90 -4.80 -4.72
N THR A 81 -10.09 -4.99 -4.14
CA THR A 81 -10.87 -6.23 -4.29
C THR A 81 -12.05 -6.10 -5.25
N ASP A 82 -12.36 -4.88 -5.71
CA ASP A 82 -13.47 -4.59 -6.63
C ASP A 82 -13.02 -4.59 -8.10
#